data_AF-A0A7X4BKP6-F1
#
_entry.id   AF-A0A7X4BKP6-F1
#
_cell.length_a   1.000
_cell.length_b   1.000
_cell.length_c   1.000
_cell.angle_alpha   90.00
_cell.angle_beta   90.00
_cell.angle_gamma   90.00
#
_symmetry.space_group_name_H-M   'P 1'
#
loop_
_entity.id
_entity.type
_entity.pdbx_description
1 polymer ?
#
loop_
_entity_poly.entity_id
_entity_poly.type
_entity_poly.pdbx_seq_one_letter_code
_entity_poly.pdbx_strand_id
1 'polypeptide(L)'
;MKPWCLTGFLLAVLFIFGCQGPGQITKLRIQHVESAVESKASPLTVAVSPFDDKRQPSEHLGMRVRGGGNQTYFDVMDGTLSQRITNSFVDFLNQAGFSAAPANGAGSANVRIEPIIQKFKVEATDKALATYLEVDTIMAFTVRNAADESTVRIAIRVGGTDHEVFFSEEDLEKLIGEVLTEGFEEFLEKVEVQGEALKFRLPEGTS
;
A
#
# COMPACT_ATOMS: atom_id res chain seq x y z
N MET A 1 -66.03 -4.11 -38.85
CA MET A 1 -65.72 -3.46 -37.56
C MET A 1 -64.55 -4.21 -36.92
N LYS A 2 -63.47 -3.50 -36.59
CA LYS A 2 -62.24 -3.97 -35.90
C LYS A 2 -62.59 -4.37 -34.44
N PRO A 3 -61.84 -5.28 -33.79
CA PRO A 3 -60.58 -4.85 -33.17
C PRO A 3 -59.45 -5.89 -33.19
N TRP A 4 -58.53 -5.71 -34.13
CA TRP A 4 -57.12 -6.10 -34.00
C TRP A 4 -56.39 -4.84 -33.50
N CYS A 5 -55.92 -4.80 -32.24
CA CYS A 5 -54.97 -3.77 -31.80
C CYS A 5 -54.37 -3.93 -30.39
N LEU A 6 -54.65 -5.00 -29.62
CA LEU A 6 -54.29 -5.03 -28.19
C LEU A 6 -53.12 -5.94 -27.79
N THR A 7 -52.36 -6.48 -28.74
CA THR A 7 -51.22 -7.39 -28.47
C THR A 7 -49.90 -6.84 -29.00
N GLY A 8 -49.69 -5.53 -28.90
CA GLY A 8 -48.48 -4.87 -29.43
C GLY A 8 -47.86 -3.82 -28.51
N PHE A 9 -48.15 -3.81 -27.21
CA PHE A 9 -47.64 -2.78 -26.29
C PHE A 9 -46.90 -3.30 -25.06
N LEU A 10 -46.79 -4.63 -24.86
CA LEU A 10 -46.22 -5.21 -23.64
C LEU A 10 -44.76 -5.69 -23.76
N LEU A 11 -44.05 -5.30 -24.83
CA LEU A 11 -42.70 -5.79 -25.13
C LEU A 11 -41.66 -4.68 -25.33
N ALA A 12 -41.87 -3.50 -24.72
CA ALA A 12 -41.02 -2.32 -24.93
C ALA A 12 -40.43 -1.69 -23.65
N VAL A 13 -40.48 -2.37 -22.50
CA VAL A 13 -39.98 -1.81 -21.21
C VAL A 13 -39.08 -2.83 -20.48
N LEU A 14 -37.99 -3.27 -21.12
CA LEU A 14 -36.98 -4.13 -20.48
C LEU A 14 -35.54 -3.83 -20.93
N PHE A 15 -35.25 -2.57 -21.26
CA PHE A 15 -33.88 -2.05 -21.33
C PHE A 15 -33.70 -0.98 -20.25
N ILE A 16 -33.80 -1.40 -18.98
CA ILE A 16 -33.23 -0.61 -17.88
C ILE A 16 -31.73 -0.88 -17.93
N PHE A 17 -31.01 -0.08 -18.72
CA PHE A 17 -29.58 0.11 -18.52
C PHE A 17 -29.44 0.71 -17.12
N GLY A 18 -29.21 -0.14 -16.12
CA GLY A 18 -28.68 0.30 -14.86
C GLY A 18 -27.26 0.79 -15.10
N CYS A 19 -27.10 2.07 -15.47
CA CYS A 19 -25.85 2.76 -15.20
C CYS A 19 -25.68 2.75 -13.69
N GLN A 20 -24.95 1.74 -13.19
CA GLN A 20 -24.44 1.71 -11.83
C GLN A 20 -23.68 3.02 -11.66
N GLY A 21 -24.25 3.95 -10.89
CA GLY A 21 -23.68 5.27 -10.69
C GLY A 21 -22.25 5.18 -10.15
N PRO A 22 -21.46 6.27 -10.24
CA PRO A 22 -20.12 6.28 -9.69
C PRO A 22 -20.17 5.82 -8.23
N GLY A 23 -19.40 4.77 -7.91
CA GLY A 23 -19.34 4.25 -6.55
C GLY A 23 -18.99 5.34 -5.56
N GLN A 24 -19.45 5.21 -4.31
CA GLN A 24 -19.08 6.18 -3.27
C GLN A 24 -17.56 6.13 -3.05
N ILE A 25 -16.92 7.27 -2.78
CA ILE A 25 -15.49 7.35 -2.48
C ILE A 25 -15.33 7.72 -1.01
N THR A 26 -14.52 6.95 -0.29
CA THR A 26 -14.07 7.21 1.07
C THR A 26 -12.56 7.51 1.05
N LYS A 27 -12.13 8.56 1.76
CA LYS A 27 -10.72 8.94 1.86
C LYS A 27 -10.11 8.32 3.12
N LEU A 28 -9.07 7.53 2.95
CA LEU A 28 -8.32 6.89 4.03
C LEU A 28 -6.98 7.60 4.24
N ARG A 29 -6.61 7.78 5.50
CA ARG A 29 -5.28 8.25 5.90
C ARG A 29 -4.32 7.09 5.91
N ILE A 30 -3.21 7.24 5.22
CA ILE A 30 -2.05 6.37 5.44
C ILE A 30 -1.31 6.98 6.62
N GLN A 31 -1.49 6.39 7.79
CA GLN A 31 -0.92 6.88 9.04
C GLN A 31 0.60 6.71 9.06
N HIS A 32 1.22 7.44 9.98
CA HIS A 32 2.65 7.33 10.27
C HIS A 32 2.98 5.91 10.73
N VAL A 33 4.09 5.37 10.22
CA VAL A 33 4.60 4.05 10.61
C VAL A 33 5.65 4.24 11.69
N GLU A 34 5.45 3.61 12.84
CA GLU A 34 6.41 3.62 13.94
C GLU A 34 7.34 2.41 13.85
N SER A 35 8.65 2.61 14.00
CA SER A 35 9.62 1.52 14.03
C SER A 35 9.72 0.93 15.44
N ALA A 36 9.53 -0.40 15.58
CA ALA A 36 9.84 -1.09 16.82
C ALA A 36 11.33 -1.48 16.95
N VAL A 37 12.12 -1.23 15.90
CA VAL A 37 13.55 -1.57 15.87
C VAL A 37 14.33 -0.66 16.81
N GLU A 38 15.14 -1.25 17.69
CA GLU A 38 16.00 -0.48 18.59
C GLU A 38 16.96 0.41 17.79
N SER A 39 16.82 1.72 17.97
CA SER A 39 17.59 2.72 17.22
C SER A 39 19.07 2.62 17.58
N LYS A 40 19.87 2.13 16.63
CA LYS A 40 21.32 2.22 16.67
C LYS A 40 21.76 3.20 15.60
N ALA A 41 22.40 4.29 16.01
CA ALA A 41 22.89 5.31 15.08
C ALA A 41 23.73 4.67 13.97
N SER A 42 23.23 4.75 12.74
CA SER A 42 23.88 4.26 11.53
C SER A 42 24.67 5.40 10.91
N PRO A 43 25.91 5.15 10.43
CA PRO A 43 26.69 6.17 9.72
C PRO A 43 26.15 6.45 8.31
N LEU A 44 25.16 5.67 7.83
CA LEU A 44 24.67 5.75 6.46
C LEU A 44 23.73 6.94 6.24
N THR A 45 24.03 7.73 5.21
CA THR A 45 23.08 8.66 4.61
C THR A 45 22.27 7.96 3.52
N VAL A 46 20.94 8.01 3.62
CA VAL A 46 20.02 7.27 2.75
C VAL A 46 19.13 8.24 1.98
N ALA A 47 19.16 8.16 0.65
CA ALA A 47 18.23 8.88 -0.22
C ALA A 47 17.15 7.92 -0.75
N VAL A 48 15.88 8.23 -0.48
CA VAL A 48 14.74 7.41 -0.90
C VAL A 48 14.04 8.09 -2.08
N SER A 49 14.07 7.47 -3.25
CA SER A 49 13.25 7.92 -4.39
C SER A 49 11.75 7.77 -4.07
N PRO A 50 10.87 8.59 -4.65
CA PRO A 50 9.43 8.38 -4.50
C PRO A 50 9.05 6.96 -4.93
N PHE A 51 8.20 6.30 -4.13
CA PHE A 51 7.64 4.99 -4.50
C PHE A 51 6.95 5.07 -5.85
N ASP A 52 7.38 4.24 -6.79
CA ASP A 52 6.75 4.13 -8.11
C ASP A 52 5.51 3.22 -8.00
N ASP A 53 4.32 3.79 -8.20
CA ASP A 53 3.07 3.02 -8.15
C ASP A 53 2.86 2.28 -9.48
N LYS A 54 3.10 0.96 -9.45
CA LYS A 54 2.94 0.05 -10.59
C LYS A 54 1.73 -0.87 -10.42
N ARG A 55 0.82 -0.56 -9.50
CA ARG A 55 -0.39 -1.36 -9.28
C ARG A 55 -1.28 -1.35 -10.51
N GLN A 56 -2.02 -2.44 -10.70
CA GLN A 56 -3.06 -2.54 -11.72
C GLN A 56 -4.31 -3.18 -11.11
N PRO A 57 -5.45 -2.46 -10.98
CA PRO A 57 -5.61 -1.02 -11.21
C PRO A 57 -4.95 -0.17 -10.10
N SER A 58 -4.54 1.07 -10.42
CA SER A 58 -3.94 2.02 -9.47
C SER A 58 -4.87 3.18 -9.08
N GLU A 59 -6.09 3.23 -9.62
CA GLU A 59 -7.03 4.34 -9.43
C GLU A 59 -7.47 4.49 -7.97
N HIS A 60 -7.74 3.37 -7.31
CA HIS A 60 -8.18 3.29 -5.92
C HIS A 60 -7.21 2.43 -5.10
N LEU A 61 -7.25 2.54 -3.78
CA LEU A 61 -6.60 1.62 -2.85
C LEU A 61 -7.31 0.26 -2.79
N GLY A 62 -8.62 0.28 -3.03
CA GLY A 62 -9.47 -0.89 -3.12
C GLY A 62 -10.92 -0.51 -2.85
N MET A 63 -11.69 -1.39 -2.22
CA MET A 63 -13.12 -1.18 -2.07
C MET A 63 -13.74 -1.86 -0.85
N ARG A 64 -14.82 -1.27 -0.36
CA ARG A 64 -15.81 -1.88 0.52
C ARG A 64 -16.99 -2.41 -0.27
N VAL A 65 -17.35 -3.67 -0.04
CA VAL A 65 -18.59 -4.28 -0.54
C VAL A 65 -19.59 -4.37 0.62
N ARG A 66 -20.69 -3.62 0.50
CA ARG A 66 -21.78 -3.59 1.49
C ARG A 66 -22.87 -4.61 1.17
N GLY A 67 -23.61 -5.03 2.20
CA GLY A 67 -24.78 -5.89 2.05
C GLY A 67 -25.75 -5.36 0.99
N GLY A 68 -26.06 -6.17 -0.02
CA GLY A 68 -26.87 -5.77 -1.18
C GLY A 68 -26.09 -5.36 -2.44
N GLY A 69 -24.75 -5.50 -2.45
CA GLY A 69 -23.93 -5.33 -3.65
C GLY A 69 -23.47 -3.89 -3.92
N ASN A 70 -23.73 -2.97 -2.99
CA ASN A 70 -23.26 -1.59 -3.10
C ASN A 70 -21.76 -1.51 -2.81
N GLN A 71 -21.01 -0.81 -3.68
CA GLN A 71 -19.56 -0.63 -3.56
C GLN A 71 -19.20 0.78 -3.11
N THR A 72 -18.14 0.88 -2.31
CA THR A 72 -17.49 2.14 -1.92
C THR A 72 -16.01 1.98 -2.16
N TYR A 73 -15.39 2.85 -2.94
CA TYR A 73 -13.97 2.81 -3.25
C TYR A 73 -13.18 3.59 -2.20
N PHE A 74 -11.97 3.12 -1.93
CA PHE A 74 -11.05 3.75 -1.00
C PHE A 74 -9.97 4.52 -1.75
N ASP A 75 -9.72 5.75 -1.36
CA ASP A 75 -8.70 6.63 -1.92
C ASP A 75 -7.79 7.17 -0.81
N VAL A 76 -6.59 7.60 -1.17
CA VAL A 76 -5.68 8.27 -0.23
C VAL A 76 -6.22 9.65 0.12
N MET A 77 -6.19 9.98 1.41
CA MET A 77 -6.40 11.33 1.91
C MET A 77 -5.14 12.17 1.66
N ASP A 78 -5.33 13.34 1.04
CA ASP A 78 -4.31 14.36 0.80
C ASP A 78 -3.06 13.85 0.06
N GLY A 79 -3.03 13.94 -1.27
CA GLY A 79 -1.86 13.57 -2.08
C GLY A 79 -1.95 12.17 -2.68
N THR A 80 -0.82 11.59 -3.06
CA THR A 80 -0.75 10.26 -3.73
C THR A 80 -0.27 9.17 -2.77
N LEU A 81 -0.63 7.92 -3.08
CA LEU A 81 -0.13 6.75 -2.33
C LEU A 81 1.40 6.73 -2.28
N SER A 82 2.03 6.95 -3.44
CA SER A 82 3.48 7.09 -3.58
C SER A 82 4.07 8.08 -2.58
N GLN A 83 3.50 9.28 -2.48
CA GLN A 83 4.02 10.31 -1.59
C GLN A 83 3.86 9.91 -0.11
N ARG A 84 2.71 9.36 0.26
CA ARG A 84 2.42 8.96 1.65
C ARG A 84 3.29 7.82 2.14
N ILE A 85 3.46 6.77 1.32
CA ILE A 85 4.33 5.65 1.66
C ILE A 85 5.80 6.08 1.67
N THR A 86 6.23 6.96 0.75
CA THR A 86 7.61 7.48 0.74
C THR A 86 7.94 8.21 2.03
N ASN A 87 7.06 9.12 2.47
CA ASN A 87 7.27 9.88 3.71
C ASN A 87 7.30 8.94 4.91
N SER A 88 6.34 8.01 5.00
CA SER A 88 6.28 7.03 6.09
C SER A 88 7.53 6.16 6.17
N PHE A 89 8.06 5.73 5.01
CA PHE A 89 9.28 4.94 4.96
C PHE A 89 10.52 5.73 5.34
N VAL A 90 10.64 6.99 4.90
CA VAL A 90 11.73 7.88 5.33
C VAL A 90 11.71 8.08 6.84
N ASP A 91 10.54 8.37 7.39
CA ASP A 91 10.40 8.59 8.82
C ASP A 91 10.71 7.32 9.63
N PHE A 92 10.25 6.16 9.16
CA PHE A 92 10.60 4.86 9.72
C PHE A 92 12.11 4.62 9.72
N LEU A 93 12.80 4.89 8.61
CA LEU A 93 14.27 4.76 8.53
C LEU A 93 14.98 5.71 9.50
N ASN A 94 14.48 6.94 9.67
CA ASN A 94 15.02 7.88 10.64
C ASN A 94 14.84 7.39 12.08
N GLN A 95 13.69 6.81 12.41
CA GLN A 95 13.43 6.19 13.72
C GLN A 95 14.36 5.00 13.96
N ALA A 96 14.60 4.18 12.93
CA ALA A 96 15.55 3.06 12.96
C ALA A 96 17.03 3.48 13.04
N GLY A 97 17.33 4.78 13.07
CA GLY A 97 18.67 5.32 13.31
C GLY A 97 19.49 5.64 12.05
N PHE A 98 18.88 5.58 10.85
CA PHE A 98 19.50 6.05 9.61
C PHE A 98 19.35 7.57 9.44
N SER A 99 20.22 8.20 8.67
CA SER A 99 20.01 9.59 8.21
C SER A 99 19.31 9.55 6.84
N ALA A 100 17.98 9.41 6.85
CA ALA A 100 17.17 9.24 5.65
C ALA A 100 16.45 10.53 5.21
N ALA A 101 16.39 10.77 3.91
CA ALA A 101 15.63 11.86 3.31
C ALA A 101 15.02 11.46 1.96
N PRO A 102 13.92 12.10 1.53
CA PRO A 102 13.44 11.96 0.16
C PRO A 102 14.52 12.42 -0.83
N ALA A 103 14.67 11.69 -1.94
CA ALA A 103 15.66 12.00 -2.96
C ALA A 103 15.23 13.24 -3.77
N ASN A 104 15.77 14.41 -3.41
CA ASN A 104 15.52 15.68 -4.11
C ASN A 104 16.55 15.94 -5.24
N GLY A 105 16.98 14.90 -5.96
CA GLY A 105 17.98 14.97 -7.03
C GLY A 105 19.31 14.26 -6.71
N ALA A 106 20.40 14.70 -7.35
CA ALA A 106 21.72 14.06 -7.29
C ALA A 106 22.52 14.41 -6.01
N GLY A 107 21.91 14.21 -4.84
CA GLY A 107 22.62 14.32 -3.56
C GLY A 107 23.65 13.19 -3.36
N SER A 108 24.65 13.45 -2.51
CA SER A 108 25.79 12.57 -2.21
C SER A 108 25.49 11.47 -1.18
N ALA A 109 24.27 10.92 -1.18
CA ALA A 109 23.90 9.86 -0.23
C ALA A 109 24.74 8.60 -0.46
N ASN A 110 25.18 7.95 0.62
CA ASN A 110 25.93 6.69 0.54
C ASN A 110 25.06 5.57 -0.06
N VAL A 111 23.75 5.61 0.23
CA VAL A 111 22.78 4.62 -0.22
C VAL A 111 21.60 5.31 -0.91
N ARG A 112 21.22 4.82 -2.09
CA ARG A 112 20.00 5.22 -2.78
C ARG A 112 19.02 4.04 -2.83
N ILE A 113 17.78 4.27 -2.39
CA ILE A 113 16.71 3.28 -2.43
C ILE A 113 15.69 3.72 -3.48
N GLU A 114 15.40 2.82 -4.43
CA GLU A 114 14.41 2.96 -5.49
C GLU A 114 13.28 1.95 -5.22
N PRO A 115 12.19 2.38 -4.54
CA PRO A 115 11.09 1.51 -4.19
C PRO A 115 9.95 1.52 -5.23
N ILE A 116 9.25 0.38 -5.34
CA ILE A 116 8.12 0.17 -6.26
C ILE A 116 6.98 -0.49 -5.48
N ILE A 117 5.76 0.03 -5.67
CA ILE A 117 4.53 -0.59 -5.19
C ILE A 117 3.99 -1.49 -6.31
N GLN A 118 4.11 -2.80 -6.16
CA GLN A 118 3.59 -3.76 -7.14
C GLN A 118 2.13 -4.14 -6.86
N LYS A 119 1.78 -4.24 -5.57
CA LYS A 119 0.43 -4.50 -5.10
C LYS A 119 0.18 -3.69 -3.83
N PHE A 120 -1.00 -3.11 -3.73
CA PHE A 120 -1.53 -2.50 -2.52
C PHE A 120 -3.04 -2.58 -2.61
N LYS A 121 -3.60 -3.59 -1.96
CA LYS A 121 -5.00 -3.97 -2.01
C LYS A 121 -5.61 -3.76 -0.64
N VAL A 122 -6.68 -2.98 -0.57
CA VAL A 122 -7.42 -2.68 0.66
C VAL A 122 -8.88 -3.06 0.46
N GLU A 123 -9.36 -4.09 1.16
CA GLU A 123 -10.73 -4.57 1.05
C GLU A 123 -11.47 -4.54 2.38
N ALA A 124 -12.76 -4.22 2.30
CA ALA A 124 -13.70 -4.36 3.40
C ALA A 124 -14.95 -5.08 2.91
N THR A 125 -15.36 -6.16 3.55
CA THR A 125 -16.52 -6.97 3.11
C THR A 125 -17.52 -7.10 4.25
N ASP A 126 -18.69 -6.50 4.08
CA ASP A 126 -19.79 -6.63 5.02
C ASP A 126 -20.42 -8.01 4.90
N LYS A 127 -20.46 -8.75 6.01
CA LYS A 127 -21.23 -9.98 6.18
C LYS A 127 -22.30 -9.76 7.25
N ALA A 128 -23.14 -10.77 7.51
CA ALA A 128 -24.36 -10.65 8.31
C ALA A 128 -24.18 -9.99 9.70
N LEU A 129 -23.00 -10.11 10.33
CA LEU A 129 -22.75 -9.64 11.70
C LEU A 129 -21.44 -8.85 11.88
N ALA A 130 -20.62 -8.73 10.83
CA ALA A 130 -19.31 -8.07 10.91
C ALA A 130 -18.84 -7.64 9.52
N THR A 131 -17.96 -6.65 9.48
CA THR A 131 -17.19 -6.26 8.31
C THR A 131 -15.79 -6.86 8.42
N TYR A 132 -15.39 -7.62 7.42
CA TYR A 132 -14.07 -8.24 7.33
C TYR A 132 -13.13 -7.32 6.57
N LEU A 133 -11.97 -7.03 7.13
CA LEU A 133 -10.93 -6.17 6.56
C LEU A 133 -9.78 -7.02 6.05
N GLU A 134 -9.21 -6.65 4.91
CA GLU A 134 -8.03 -7.29 4.33
C GLU A 134 -7.13 -6.22 3.70
N VAL A 135 -5.84 -6.28 4.03
CA VAL A 135 -4.80 -5.48 3.38
C VAL A 135 -3.72 -6.43 2.87
N ASP A 136 -3.36 -6.31 1.60
CA ASP A 136 -2.30 -7.11 0.99
C ASP A 136 -1.39 -6.23 0.12
N THR A 137 -0.10 -6.25 0.42
CA THR A 137 0.91 -5.38 -0.17
C THR A 137 2.11 -6.18 -0.68
N ILE A 138 2.57 -5.80 -1.87
CA ILE A 138 3.85 -6.25 -2.43
C ILE A 138 4.67 -5.03 -2.78
N MET A 139 5.81 -4.88 -2.13
CA MET A 139 6.78 -3.81 -2.38
C MET A 139 8.09 -4.41 -2.85
N ALA A 140 8.73 -3.75 -3.81
CA ALA A 140 10.07 -4.10 -4.26
C ALA A 140 11.01 -2.92 -4.05
N PHE A 141 12.22 -3.21 -3.58
CA PHE A 141 13.25 -2.23 -3.27
C PHE A 141 14.48 -2.55 -4.10
N THR A 142 15.00 -1.56 -4.80
CA THR A 142 16.34 -1.59 -5.39
C THR A 142 17.23 -0.65 -4.61
N VAL A 143 18.21 -1.19 -3.90
CA VAL A 143 19.18 -0.44 -3.09
C VAL A 143 20.48 -0.37 -3.86
N ARG A 144 21.03 0.83 -4.05
CA ARG A 144 22.31 1.09 -4.72
C ARG A 144 23.28 1.72 -3.74
N ASN A 145 24.45 1.14 -3.61
CA ASN A 145 25.50 1.60 -2.71
C ASN A 145 26.54 2.40 -3.51
N ALA A 146 26.83 3.62 -3.09
CA ALA A 146 27.82 4.47 -3.74
C ALA A 146 29.27 4.02 -3.45
N ALA A 147 29.51 3.42 -2.28
CA ALA A 147 30.85 3.04 -1.82
C ALA A 147 31.49 1.92 -2.67
N ASP A 148 30.69 1.01 -3.22
CA ASP A 148 31.18 -0.18 -3.94
C ASP A 148 30.37 -0.53 -5.19
N GLU A 149 29.48 0.38 -5.62
CA GLU A 149 28.60 0.26 -6.79
C GLU A 149 27.67 -0.97 -6.78
N SER A 150 27.56 -1.65 -5.63
CA SER A 150 26.71 -2.83 -5.51
C SER A 150 25.23 -2.48 -5.52
N THR A 151 24.42 -3.41 -6.00
CA THR A 151 22.96 -3.30 -6.01
C THR A 151 22.32 -4.48 -5.31
N VAL A 152 21.43 -4.21 -4.35
CA VAL A 152 20.61 -5.20 -3.66
C VAL A 152 19.17 -5.05 -4.13
N ARG A 153 18.49 -6.16 -4.41
CA ARG A 153 17.07 -6.17 -4.80
C ARG A 153 16.29 -7.04 -3.83
N ILE A 154 15.27 -6.47 -3.22
CA ILE A 154 14.44 -7.14 -2.21
C ILE A 154 12.98 -6.99 -2.62
N ALA A 155 12.22 -8.08 -2.53
CA ALA A 155 10.76 -8.03 -2.59
C ALA A 155 10.21 -8.43 -1.22
N ILE A 156 9.24 -7.65 -0.75
CA ILE A 156 8.53 -7.82 0.52
C ILE A 156 7.06 -8.05 0.18
N ARG A 157 6.47 -9.08 0.76
CA ARG A 157 5.03 -9.36 0.67
C ARG A 157 4.50 -9.54 2.07
N VAL A 158 3.63 -8.63 2.45
CA VAL A 158 3.01 -8.58 3.77
C VAL A 158 1.51 -8.31 3.60
N GLY A 159 0.73 -8.82 4.52
CA GLY A 159 -0.71 -8.64 4.50
C GLY A 159 -1.31 -8.99 5.84
N GLY A 160 -2.47 -8.41 6.11
CA GLY A 160 -3.17 -8.53 7.37
C GLY A 160 -4.67 -8.59 7.17
N THR A 161 -5.37 -9.14 8.14
CA THR A 161 -6.82 -9.22 8.16
C THR A 161 -7.35 -8.84 9.53
N ASP A 162 -8.50 -8.19 9.56
CA ASP A 162 -9.23 -7.91 10.80
C ASP A 162 -10.74 -8.03 10.59
N HIS A 163 -11.53 -7.90 11.66
CA HIS A 163 -12.99 -7.87 11.57
C HIS A 163 -13.62 -6.99 12.65
N GLU A 164 -14.59 -6.19 12.23
CA GLU A 164 -15.27 -5.25 13.10
C GLU A 164 -16.78 -5.44 13.08
N VAL A 165 -17.40 -5.41 14.25
CA VAL A 165 -18.87 -5.45 14.37
C VAL A 165 -19.47 -4.14 13.84
N PHE A 166 -18.76 -3.03 14.04
CA PHE A 166 -19.11 -1.73 13.52
C PHE A 166 -17.93 -1.16 12.76
N PHE A 167 -17.94 -1.28 11.44
CA PHE A 167 -16.89 -0.73 10.59
C PHE A 167 -16.66 0.76 10.85
N SER A 168 -15.42 1.12 11.13
CA SER A 168 -14.91 2.48 11.01
C SER A 168 -13.76 2.54 10.00
N GLU A 169 -13.53 3.73 9.45
CA GLU A 169 -12.38 3.96 8.57
C GLU A 169 -11.07 3.86 9.36
N GLU A 170 -11.08 4.24 10.64
CA GLU A 170 -9.92 4.22 11.54
C GLU A 170 -9.37 2.80 11.74
N ASP A 171 -10.24 1.78 11.82
CA ASP A 171 -9.81 0.38 11.97
C ASP A 171 -9.07 -0.10 10.71
N LEU A 172 -9.53 0.31 9.54
CA LEU A 172 -8.89 -0.02 8.27
C LEU A 172 -7.56 0.74 8.09
N GLU A 173 -7.54 2.03 8.47
CA GLU A 173 -6.30 2.83 8.48
C GLU A 173 -5.24 2.24 9.43
N LYS A 174 -5.67 1.75 10.59
CA LYS A 174 -4.81 1.07 11.56
C LYS A 174 -4.23 -0.21 10.96
N LEU A 175 -5.06 -1.08 10.38
CA LEU A 175 -4.60 -2.30 9.72
C LEU A 175 -3.60 -2.00 8.58
N ILE A 176 -3.83 -0.93 7.80
CA ILE A 176 -2.89 -0.46 6.78
C ILE A 176 -1.55 -0.07 7.43
N GLY A 177 -1.58 0.68 8.53
CA GLY A 177 -0.37 1.07 9.27
C GLY A 177 0.42 -0.13 9.78
N GLU A 178 -0.26 -1.12 10.35
CA GLU A 178 0.35 -2.37 10.84
C GLU A 178 1.04 -3.14 9.71
N VAL A 179 0.35 -3.34 8.58
CA VAL A 179 0.93 -4.05 7.42
C VAL A 179 2.11 -3.30 6.81
N LEU A 180 2.06 -1.97 6.73
CA LEU A 180 3.19 -1.17 6.26
C LEU A 180 4.39 -1.26 7.23
N THR A 181 4.12 -1.22 8.54
CA THR A 181 5.14 -1.38 9.58
C THR A 181 5.85 -2.72 9.43
N GLU A 182 5.09 -3.81 9.36
CA GLU A 182 5.63 -5.16 9.14
C GLU A 182 6.49 -5.22 7.88
N GLY A 183 6.02 -4.64 6.77
CA GLY A 183 6.78 -4.62 5.52
C GLY A 183 8.09 -3.82 5.59
N PHE A 184 8.12 -2.73 6.35
CA PHE A 184 9.34 -1.94 6.53
C PHE A 184 10.32 -2.60 7.50
N GLU A 185 9.83 -3.29 8.51
CA GLU A 185 10.64 -4.11 9.42
C GLU A 185 11.25 -5.31 8.67
N GLU A 186 10.47 -6.04 7.88
CA GLU A 186 10.97 -7.15 7.05
C GLU A 186 12.05 -6.66 6.06
N PHE A 187 11.94 -5.42 5.55
CA PHE A 187 13.02 -4.82 4.77
C PHE A 187 14.31 -4.68 5.59
N LEU A 188 14.25 -4.14 6.80
CA LEU A 188 15.42 -3.97 7.69
C LEU A 188 16.00 -5.31 8.18
N GLU A 189 15.18 -6.35 8.31
CA GLU A 189 15.64 -7.69 8.65
C GLU A 189 16.46 -8.33 7.52
N LYS A 190 16.11 -8.03 6.26
CA LYS A 190 16.80 -8.55 5.07
C LYS A 190 18.07 -7.79 4.71
N VAL A 191 18.36 -6.69 5.39
CA VAL A 191 19.55 -5.89 5.14
C VAL A 191 20.45 -5.77 6.36
N GLU A 192 21.72 -5.49 6.11
CA GLU A 192 22.68 -5.17 7.15
C GLU A 192 23.62 -4.06 6.69
N VAL A 193 24.11 -3.28 7.64
CA VAL A 193 25.08 -2.23 7.40
C VAL A 193 26.48 -2.86 7.40
N GLN A 194 27.17 -2.81 6.26
CA GLN A 194 28.57 -3.22 6.12
C GLN A 194 29.39 -2.02 5.65
N GLY A 195 30.08 -1.36 6.59
CA GLY A 195 30.80 -0.11 6.30
C GLY A 195 29.84 0.99 5.82
N GLU A 196 30.07 1.51 4.62
CA GLU A 196 29.22 2.55 3.98
C GLU A 196 28.18 1.97 3.00
N ALA A 197 27.90 0.67 3.08
CA ALA A 197 26.94 -0.01 2.20
C ALA A 197 25.84 -0.71 3.00
N LEU A 198 24.64 -0.74 2.41
CA LEU A 198 23.52 -1.56 2.85
C LEU A 198 23.49 -2.84 1.99
N LYS A 199 23.76 -3.98 2.64
CA LYS A 199 23.93 -5.30 2.00
C LYS A 199 22.79 -6.22 2.36
N PHE A 200 22.58 -7.26 1.56
CA PHE A 200 21.67 -8.33 1.93
C PHE A 200 22.24 -9.09 3.13
N ARG A 201 21.42 -9.29 4.16
CA ARG A 201 21.77 -10.14 5.30
C ARG A 201 21.69 -11.58 4.86
N LEU A 202 22.83 -12.27 4.84
CA LEU A 202 22.85 -13.71 4.58
C LEU A 202 22.08 -14.44 5.69
N PRO A 203 21.22 -15.42 5.37
CA PRO A 203 20.63 -16.25 6.41
C PRO A 203 21.75 -16.99 7.14
N GLU A 204 21.76 -16.91 8.46
CA GLU A 204 22.70 -17.69 9.27
C GLU A 204 22.42 -19.19 9.06
N GLY A 205 23.27 -19.87 8.30
CA GLY A 205 23.32 -21.33 8.23
C GLY A 205 22.83 -21.96 6.93
N THR A 206 23.72 -22.05 5.94
CA THR A 206 23.90 -23.26 5.15
C THR A 206 25.40 -23.50 4.98
N SER A 207 26.04 -24.04 6.02
CA SER A 207 27.34 -24.70 5.94
C SER A 207 27.13 -26.21 5.87
#